data_AF-A0AAD1WQ45-F1
#
_entry.id   AF-A0AAD1WQ45-F1
#
_cell.length_a   1.000
_cell.length_b   1.000
_cell.length_c   1.000
_cell.angle_alpha   90.00
_cell.angle_beta   90.00
_cell.angle_gamma   90.00
#
_symmetry.space_group_name_H-M   'P 1'
#
loop_
_entity.id
_entity.type
_entity.pdbx_description
1 polymer ?
#
loop_
_entity_poly.entity_id
_entity_poly.type
_entity_poly.pdbx_seq_one_letter_code
_entity_poly.pdbx_strand_id
1 'polypeptide(L)'
;MDVVNWTEMTAEQRLLANLTAFLELERRLERVIEEQKELLHPQEHILHGDLHNMLGQVAALREQLEQIGEIFGLSRGNSSDTDGMEVVGGSVFDKKVRGYKVLKELSVWSIRSVRDILKIQREREKYVRESMKEAETLMERVETHIGRE
;
A
#
# COMPACT_ATOMS: atom_id res chain seq x y z
N MET A 1 -0.03 -14.50 -10.71
CA MET A 1 0.41 -13.11 -10.50
C MET A 1 0.86 -12.63 -11.87
N ASP A 2 0.02 -11.89 -12.58
CA ASP A 2 0.40 -11.35 -13.88
C ASP A 2 1.64 -10.48 -13.70
N VAL A 3 2.67 -10.74 -14.50
CA VAL A 3 3.91 -9.98 -14.52
C VAL A 3 3.64 -8.69 -15.29
N VAL A 4 2.80 -7.82 -14.72
CA VAL A 4 2.75 -6.40 -15.12
C VAL A 4 4.16 -5.87 -15.01
N ASN A 5 4.70 -5.19 -16.03
CA ASN A 5 6.07 -4.70 -15.95
C ASN A 5 6.19 -3.58 -14.90
N TRP A 6 6.61 -3.95 -13.69
CA TRP A 6 6.64 -3.10 -12.49
C TRP A 6 7.49 -1.84 -12.66
N THR A 7 8.41 -1.82 -13.63
CA THR A 7 9.22 -0.63 -13.94
C THR A 7 8.43 0.45 -14.67
N GLU A 8 7.35 0.08 -15.36
CA GLU A 8 6.57 0.97 -16.23
C GLU A 8 5.31 1.52 -15.54
N MET A 9 5.03 1.08 -14.31
CA MET A 9 3.86 1.55 -13.57
C MET A 9 3.96 3.05 -13.21
N THR A 10 2.86 3.78 -13.45
CA THR A 10 2.69 5.18 -13.03
C THR A 10 2.59 5.30 -11.51
N ALA A 11 2.69 6.52 -10.99
CA ALA A 11 2.52 6.80 -9.57
C ALA A 11 1.16 6.30 -9.04
N GLU A 12 0.09 6.53 -9.80
CA GLU A 12 -1.27 6.12 -9.46
C GLU A 12 -1.41 4.60 -9.44
N GLN A 13 -0.86 3.92 -10.47
CA GLN A 13 -0.89 2.46 -10.55
C GLN A 13 -0.12 1.81 -9.40
N ARG A 14 1.03 2.39 -9.03
CA ARG A 14 1.82 1.93 -7.86
C ARG A 14 1.02 2.09 -6.58
N LEU A 15 0.42 3.25 -6.38
CA LEU A 15 -0.34 3.55 -5.18
C LEU A 15 -1.56 2.63 -5.04
N LEU A 16 -2.32 2.45 -6.11
CA LEU A 16 -3.45 1.53 -6.15
C LEU A 16 -3.03 0.08 -5.88
N ALA A 17 -1.93 -0.38 -6.49
CA ALA A 17 -1.41 -1.73 -6.25
C ALA A 17 -0.98 -1.95 -4.79
N ASN A 18 -0.38 -0.95 -4.15
CA ASN A 18 -0.04 -1.01 -2.73
C ASN A 18 -1.31 -1.05 -1.87
N LEU A 19 -2.28 -0.18 -2.13
CA LEU A 19 -3.53 -0.13 -1.39
C LEU A 19 -4.30 -1.45 -1.46
N THR A 20 -4.48 -2.00 -2.66
CA THR A 20 -5.13 -3.31 -2.86
C THR A 20 -4.39 -4.43 -2.13
N ALA A 21 -3.06 -4.42 -2.17
CA ALA A 21 -2.28 -5.44 -1.48
C ALA A 21 -2.41 -5.36 0.04
N PHE A 22 -2.33 -4.17 0.64
CA PHE A 22 -2.45 -4.03 2.08
C PHE A 22 -3.87 -4.29 2.59
N LEU A 23 -4.91 -3.95 1.82
CA LEU A 23 -6.28 -4.36 2.12
C LEU A 23 -6.42 -5.88 2.22
N GLU A 24 -5.91 -6.62 1.23
CA GLU A 24 -6.01 -8.08 1.24
C GLU A 24 -5.10 -8.72 2.29
N LEU A 25 -3.92 -8.14 2.54
CA LEU A 25 -3.00 -8.61 3.58
C LEU A 25 -3.54 -8.37 4.99
N GLU A 26 -4.20 -7.25 5.24
CA GLU A 26 -4.89 -6.94 6.49
C GLU A 26 -5.94 -8.02 6.78
N ARG A 27 -6.87 -8.23 5.85
CA ARG A 27 -7.92 -9.25 5.95
C ARG A 27 -7.37 -10.66 6.17
N ARG A 28 -6.30 -11.03 5.46
CA ARG A 28 -5.65 -12.34 5.61
C ARG A 28 -4.92 -12.47 6.95
N LEU A 29 -4.34 -11.39 7.47
CA LEU A 29 -3.67 -11.38 8.76
C LEU A 29 -4.67 -11.49 9.92
N GLU A 30 -5.82 -10.82 9.83
CA GLU A 30 -6.93 -10.99 10.78
C GLU A 30 -7.35 -12.46 10.88
N ARG A 31 -7.49 -13.14 9.73
CA ARG A 31 -7.80 -14.57 9.71
C ARG A 31 -6.73 -15.41 10.40
N VAL A 32 -5.45 -15.12 10.14
CA VAL A 32 -4.35 -15.84 10.78
C VAL A 32 -4.40 -15.68 12.29
N ILE A 33 -4.69 -14.48 12.78
CA ILE A 33 -4.85 -14.20 14.21
C ILE A 33 -6.00 -15.02 14.80
N GLU A 34 -7.16 -15.04 14.14
CA GLU A 34 -8.31 -15.83 14.60
C GLU A 34 -8.01 -17.34 14.59
N GLU A 35 -7.37 -17.84 13.53
CA GLU A 35 -6.95 -19.25 13.45
C GLU A 35 -5.92 -19.63 14.53
N GLN A 36 -5.02 -18.71 14.91
CA GLN A 36 -4.09 -18.96 16.01
C GLN A 36 -4.81 -18.95 17.37
N LYS A 37 -5.85 -18.13 17.55
CA LYS A 37 -6.62 -18.07 18.79
C LYS A 37 -7.31 -19.40 19.11
N GLU A 38 -7.78 -20.12 18.09
CA GLU A 38 -8.34 -21.47 18.28
C GLU A 38 -7.29 -22.53 18.65
N LEU A 39 -6.01 -22.28 18.34
CA LEU A 39 -4.89 -23.21 18.49
C LEU A 39 -3.98 -22.87 19.69
N LEU A 40 -4.43 -21.94 20.54
CA LEU A 40 -3.68 -21.36 21.67
C LEU A 40 -2.89 -22.40 22.45
N HIS A 41 -1.57 -22.42 22.25
CA HIS A 41 -0.67 -22.99 23.25
C HIS A 41 -0.33 -21.91 24.29
N PRO A 42 -0.30 -22.23 25.59
CA PRO A 42 0.05 -21.27 26.66
C PRO A 42 1.39 -20.54 26.45
N GLN A 43 2.29 -21.07 25.64
CA GLN A 43 3.61 -20.50 25.35
C GLN A 43 3.61 -19.51 24.17
N GLU A 44 2.54 -19.42 23.38
CA GLU A 44 2.49 -18.61 22.15
C GLU A 44 2.05 -17.14 22.37
N HIS A 45 1.91 -16.69 23.62
CA HIS A 45 1.45 -15.32 23.97
C HIS A 45 2.26 -14.18 23.32
N ILE A 46 3.59 -14.35 23.17
CA ILE A 46 4.45 -13.38 22.50
C ILE A 46 4.09 -13.28 21.01
N LEU A 47 3.94 -14.42 20.34
CA LEU A 47 3.57 -14.48 18.93
C LEU A 47 2.21 -13.79 18.69
N HIS A 48 1.23 -14.01 19.56
CA HIS A 48 -0.06 -13.33 19.46
C HIS A 48 0.07 -11.81 19.60
N GLY A 49 0.84 -11.33 20.58
CA GLY A 49 1.11 -9.91 20.74
C GLY A 49 1.76 -9.31 19.50
N ASP A 50 2.75 -10.00 18.93
CA ASP A 50 3.47 -9.54 17.74
C ASP A 50 2.57 -9.52 16.50
N LEU A 51 1.69 -10.51 16.32
CA LEU A 51 0.72 -10.53 15.23
C LEU A 51 -0.29 -9.39 15.32
N HIS A 52 -0.79 -9.07 16.52
CA HIS A 52 -1.69 -7.92 16.71
C HIS A 52 -0.98 -6.59 16.47
N ASN A 53 0.26 -6.44 16.94
CA ASN A 53 1.07 -5.26 16.66
C ASN A 53 1.30 -5.09 15.15
N MET A 54 1.56 -6.20 14.45
CA MET A 54 1.72 -6.20 13.00
C MET A 54 0.42 -5.82 12.28
N LEU A 55 -0.73 -6.33 12.72
CA LEU A 55 -2.03 -5.94 12.18
C LEU A 55 -2.25 -4.42 12.31
N GLY A 56 -1.96 -3.85 13.49
CA GLY A 56 -2.06 -2.41 13.71
C GLY A 56 -1.15 -1.60 12.77
N GLN A 57 0.08 -2.06 12.51
CA GLN A 57 0.99 -1.42 11.57
C GLN A 57 0.49 -1.50 10.12
N VAL A 58 -0.09 -2.64 9.72
CA VAL A 58 -0.66 -2.83 8.38
C VAL A 58 -1.86 -1.91 8.17
N ALA A 59 -2.78 -1.83 9.13
CA ALA A 59 -3.93 -0.93 9.08
C ALA A 59 -3.48 0.54 8.98
N ALA A 60 -2.53 0.96 9.81
CA ALA A 60 -2.00 2.31 9.77
C ALA A 60 -1.33 2.65 8.42
N LEU A 61 -0.56 1.72 7.85
CA LEU A 61 0.05 1.92 6.54
C LEU A 61 -1.01 2.00 5.43
N ARG A 62 -2.05 1.15 5.48
CA ARG A 62 -3.19 1.22 4.55
C ARG A 62 -3.83 2.60 4.59
N GLU A 63 -4.17 3.10 5.78
CA GLU A 63 -4.78 4.42 5.95
C GLU A 63 -3.89 5.56 5.41
N GLN A 64 -2.57 5.47 5.63
CA GLN A 64 -1.63 6.44 5.05
C GLN A 64 -1.63 6.39 3.52
N LEU A 65 -1.66 5.20 2.93
CA LEU A 65 -1.74 5.04 1.47
C LEU A 65 -3.05 5.56 0.91
N GLU A 66 -4.17 5.41 1.64
CA GLU A 66 -5.46 6.01 1.26
C GLU A 66 -5.39 7.53 1.24
N GLN A 67 -4.84 8.15 2.29
CA GLN A 67 -4.67 9.61 2.34
C GLN A 67 -3.79 10.12 1.19
N ILE A 68 -2.72 9.40 0.85
CA ILE A 68 -1.92 9.74 -0.34
C ILE A 68 -2.77 9.56 -1.60
N GLY A 69 -3.60 8.52 -1.68
CA GLY A 69 -4.51 8.26 -2.81
C GLY A 69 -5.46 9.42 -3.05
N GLU A 70 -6.06 9.96 -2.00
CA GLU A 70 -6.94 11.13 -2.05
C GLU A 70 -6.24 12.37 -2.61
N ILE A 71 -4.98 12.61 -2.22
CA ILE A 71 -4.16 13.70 -2.77
C ILE A 71 -3.96 13.54 -4.29
N PHE A 72 -3.86 12.29 -4.77
CA PHE A 72 -3.74 11.98 -6.19
C PHE A 72 -5.10 11.92 -6.92
N GLY A 73 -6.21 12.24 -6.24
CA GLY A 73 -7.55 12.16 -6.81
C GLY A 73 -8.02 10.72 -7.07
N LEU A 74 -7.35 9.73 -6.48
CA LEU A 74 -7.78 8.34 -6.50
C LEU A 74 -8.88 8.18 -5.45
N SER A 75 -10.11 8.41 -5.87
CA SER A 75 -11.27 8.05 -5.05
C SER A 75 -11.32 6.53 -4.91
N ARG A 76 -11.75 6.07 -3.73
CA ARG A 76 -11.97 4.66 -3.43
C ARG A 76 -13.00 4.12 -4.41
N GLY A 77 -12.55 3.62 -5.56
CA GLY A 77 -13.39 2.87 -6.48
C GLY A 77 -13.86 1.66 -5.70
N ASN A 78 -15.16 1.66 -5.33
CA ASN A 78 -15.84 0.70 -4.47
C ASN A 78 -15.09 -0.62 -4.51
N SER A 79 -14.24 -0.86 -3.50
CA SER A 79 -13.65 -2.17 -3.30
C SER A 79 -14.85 -3.07 -3.19
N SER A 80 -15.11 -3.84 -4.25
CA SER A 80 -16.17 -4.82 -4.25
C SER A 80 -15.95 -5.60 -2.96
N ASP A 81 -16.92 -5.51 -2.05
CA ASP A 81 -17.10 -6.42 -0.94
C ASP A 81 -17.17 -7.81 -1.57
N THR A 82 -16.00 -8.37 -1.85
CA THR A 82 -15.85 -9.79 -2.08
C THR A 82 -15.79 -10.35 -0.67
N ASP A 83 -16.99 -10.32 -0.07
CA ASP A 83 -17.44 -11.22 0.97
C ASP A 83 -17.36 -12.65 0.43
N GLY A 84 -16.12 -13.07 0.26
CA GLY A 84 -15.68 -14.35 -0.25
C GLY A 84 -14.45 -14.73 0.57
N MET A 85 -14.52 -14.52 1.88
CA MET A 85 -13.58 -15.11 2.83
C MET A 85 -13.89 -16.60 2.86
N GLU A 86 -13.48 -17.35 1.84
CA GLU A 86 -13.66 -18.80 1.76
C GLU A 86 -13.16 -19.41 3.06
N VAL A 87 -14.05 -20.03 3.85
CA VAL A 87 -13.67 -20.66 5.13
C VAL A 87 -12.85 -21.89 4.77
N VAL A 88 -11.54 -21.71 4.60
CA VAL A 88 -10.63 -22.80 4.30
C VAL A 88 -10.38 -23.56 5.61
N GLY A 89 -11.31 -24.45 5.94
CA GLY A 89 -11.06 -25.53 6.88
C GLY A 89 -9.78 -26.28 6.50
N GLY A 90 -9.03 -26.74 7.48
CA GLY A 90 -7.74 -27.39 7.23
C GLY A 90 -7.10 -27.87 8.51
N SER A 91 -6.10 -28.72 8.37
CA SER A 91 -5.32 -29.19 9.50
C SER A 91 -4.58 -28.03 10.18
N VAL A 92 -4.09 -28.26 11.41
CA VAL A 92 -3.21 -27.31 12.12
C VAL A 92 -1.99 -26.94 11.26
N PHE A 93 -1.46 -27.91 10.50
CA PHE A 93 -0.36 -27.69 9.57
C PHE A 93 -0.74 -26.70 8.45
N ASP A 94 -1.93 -26.86 7.85
CA ASP A 94 -2.41 -25.96 6.79
C ASP A 94 -2.58 -24.53 7.29
N LYS A 95 -3.15 -24.36 8.49
CA LYS A 95 -3.27 -23.06 9.17
C LYS A 95 -1.89 -22.42 9.39
N LYS A 96 -0.91 -23.17 9.91
CA LYS A 96 0.47 -22.67 10.11
C LYS A 96 1.15 -22.30 8.79
N VAL A 97 0.99 -23.10 7.73
CA VAL A 97 1.54 -22.80 6.39
C VAL A 97 0.89 -21.55 5.79
N ARG A 98 -0.43 -21.36 5.94
CA ARG A 98 -1.12 -20.14 5.51
C ARG A 98 -0.58 -18.91 6.24
N GLY A 99 -0.48 -18.97 7.57
CA GLY A 99 0.11 -17.89 8.37
C GLY A 99 1.50 -17.51 7.87
N TYR A 100 2.39 -18.49 7.68
CA TYR A 100 3.72 -18.25 7.13
C TYR A 100 3.69 -17.59 5.75
N LYS A 101 2.79 -18.03 4.84
CA LYS A 101 2.66 -17.43 3.51
C LYS A 101 2.20 -15.97 3.57
N VAL A 102 1.26 -15.65 4.45
CA VAL A 102 0.80 -14.26 4.68
C VAL A 102 1.95 -13.39 5.16
N LEU A 103 2.70 -13.83 6.17
CA LEU A 103 3.85 -13.07 6.70
C LEU A 103 4.96 -12.88 5.66
N LYS A 104 5.24 -13.93 4.88
CA LYS A 104 6.21 -13.85 3.78
C LYS A 104 5.77 -12.83 2.72
N GLU A 105 4.52 -12.89 2.32
CA GLU A 105 3.97 -11.96 1.35
C GLU A 105 3.98 -10.52 1.87
N LEU A 106 3.62 -10.32 3.15
CA LEU A 106 3.74 -9.03 3.83
C LEU A 106 5.15 -8.45 3.70
N SER A 107 6.18 -9.23 4.02
CA SER A 107 7.57 -8.77 3.94
C SER A 107 8.00 -8.35 2.53
N VAL A 108 7.55 -9.07 1.50
CA VAL A 108 7.83 -8.74 0.10
C VAL A 108 7.14 -7.43 -0.27
N TRP A 109 5.88 -7.28 0.11
CA TRP A 109 5.11 -6.07 -0.15
C TRP A 109 5.68 -4.88 0.60
N SER A 110 6.07 -4.99 1.87
CA SER A 110 6.70 -3.88 2.61
C SER A 110 7.95 -3.35 1.90
N ILE A 111 8.84 -4.23 1.42
CA ILE A 111 10.04 -3.82 0.67
C ILE A 111 9.65 -3.12 -0.63
N ARG A 112 8.65 -3.65 -1.33
CA ARG A 112 8.13 -3.03 -2.55
C ARG A 112 7.57 -1.64 -2.26
N SER A 113 6.72 -1.50 -1.25
CA SER A 113 6.03 -0.26 -0.93
C SER A 113 7.01 0.87 -0.67
N VAL A 114 8.10 0.60 0.04
CA VAL A 114 9.17 1.59 0.23
C VAL A 114 9.72 2.07 -1.11
N ARG A 115 10.00 1.16 -2.05
CA ARG A 115 10.51 1.54 -3.38
C ARG A 115 9.50 2.34 -4.19
N ASP A 116 8.23 1.95 -4.14
CA ASP A 116 7.14 2.61 -4.84
C ASP A 116 6.91 4.03 -4.30
N ILE A 117 6.86 4.21 -2.98
CA ILE A 117 6.71 5.52 -2.35
C ILE A 117 7.89 6.44 -2.69
N LEU A 118 9.13 5.94 -2.63
CA LEU A 118 10.31 6.72 -3.02
C LEU A 118 10.31 7.09 -4.52
N LYS A 119 9.69 6.27 -5.37
CA LYS A 119 9.52 6.59 -6.79
C LYS A 119 8.47 7.67 -6.98
N ILE A 120 7.30 7.53 -6.34
CA ILE A 120 6.20 8.51 -6.36
C ILE A 120 6.69 9.88 -5.86
N GLN A 121 7.43 9.91 -4.74
CA GLN A 121 7.99 11.14 -4.19
C GLN A 121 8.89 11.85 -5.21
N ARG A 122 9.82 11.12 -5.85
CA ARG A 122 10.74 11.69 -6.85
C ARG A 122 10.02 12.21 -8.09
N GLU A 123 8.97 11.52 -8.54
CA GLU A 123 8.17 11.97 -9.68
C GLU A 123 7.41 13.25 -9.35
N ARG A 124 6.83 13.34 -8.15
CA ARG A 124 6.15 14.54 -7.68
C ARG A 124 7.10 15.73 -7.52
N GLU A 125 8.28 15.53 -6.94
CA GLU A 125 9.31 16.57 -6.83
C GLU A 125 9.81 17.05 -8.19
N LYS A 126 9.89 16.15 -9.18
CA LYS A 126 10.24 16.53 -10.55
C LYS A 126 9.13 17.39 -11.16
N TYR A 127 7.88 16.97 -11.07
CA TYR A 127 6.73 17.71 -11.57
C TYR A 127 6.68 19.13 -10.99
N VAL A 128 6.78 19.28 -9.66
CA VAL A 128 6.75 20.59 -9.00
C VAL A 128 7.87 21.51 -9.52
N ARG A 129 9.09 20.98 -9.67
CA ARG A 129 10.22 21.78 -10.19
C ARG A 129 10.02 22.22 -11.63
N GLU A 130 9.44 21.36 -12.46
CA GLU A 130 9.14 21.69 -13.87
C GLU A 130 8.05 22.76 -13.95
N SER A 131 6.95 22.61 -13.20
CA SER A 131 5.89 23.63 -13.14
C SER A 131 6.38 24.98 -12.60
N MET A 132 7.28 25.00 -11.63
CA MET A 132 7.86 26.27 -11.12
C MET A 132 8.70 26.98 -12.19
N LYS A 133 9.52 26.24 -12.94
CA LYS A 133 10.33 26.83 -14.04
C LYS A 133 9.45 27.39 -15.16
N GLU A 134 8.37 26.68 -15.49
CA GLU A 134 7.39 27.16 -16.47
C GLU A 134 6.73 28.46 -16.01
N ALA A 135 6.32 28.52 -14.74
CA ALA A 135 5.73 29.73 -14.16
C ALA A 135 6.71 30.92 -14.16
N GLU A 136 7.98 30.71 -13.79
CA GLU A 136 9.03 31.73 -13.86
C GLU A 136 9.22 32.26 -15.29
N THR A 137 9.31 31.34 -16.27
CA THR A 137 9.45 31.71 -17.68
C THR A 137 8.25 32.51 -18.19
N LEU A 138 7.04 32.16 -17.76
CA LEU A 138 5.83 32.91 -18.13
C LEU A 138 5.80 34.31 -17.49
N MET A 139 6.23 34.45 -16.24
CA MET A 139 6.33 35.75 -15.57
C MET A 139 7.32 36.68 -16.28
N GLU A 140 8.50 36.19 -16.64
CA GLU A 140 9.52 36.97 -17.38
C GLU A 140 8.99 37.42 -18.76
N ARG A 141 8.22 36.56 -19.45
CA ARG A 141 7.57 36.91 -20.72
C ARG A 141 6.48 37.98 -20.58
N VAL A 142 5.76 37.97 -19.46
CA VAL A 142 4.73 38.99 -19.16
C VAL A 142 5.39 40.33 -18.83
N GLU A 143 6.42 40.34 -17.98
CA GLU A 143 7.18 41.55 -17.63
C GLU A 143 7.83 42.20 -18.85
N THR A 144 8.39 41.40 -19.77
CA THR A 144 8.99 41.91 -21.02
C THR A 144 7.97 42.41 -22.04
N HIS A 145 6.70 42.01 -21.94
CA HIS A 145 5.61 42.56 -22.76
C HIS A 145 5.04 43.86 -22.16
N ILE A 146 4.90 43.94 -20.84
CA ILE A 146 4.38 45.13 -20.14
C ILE A 146 5.41 46.28 -20.14
N GLY A 147 6.71 45.99 -20.05
CA GLY A 147 7.77 47.01 -20.08
C GLY A 147 8.10 47.59 -21.46
N ARG A 148 7.30 47.28 -22.50
CA ARG A 148 7.49 47.77 -23.89
C ARG A 148 6.38 48.72 -24.37
N GLU A 149 5.41 49.06 -23.52
CA GLU A 149 4.44 50.15 -23.75
C GLU A 149 4.88 51.46 -23.09
#